data_AF-A0A3D4TKD2-F1
#
_entry.id   AF-A0A3D4TKD2-F1
#
_cell.length_a   1.000
_cell.length_b   1.000
_cell.length_c   1.000
_cell.angle_alpha   90.00
_cell.angle_beta   90.00
_cell.angle_gamma   90.00
#
_symmetry.space_group_name_H-M   'P 1'
#
loop_
_entity.id
_entity.type
_entity.pdbx_description
1 polymer ?
#
loop_
_entity_poly.entity_id
_entity_poly.type
_entity_poly.pdbx_seq_one_letter_code
_entity_poly.pdbx_strand_id
1 'polypeptide(L)'
;MRSGWTWLLLGWLMLAASARAEPEPLRVEVVSSSFVLPGRIARLDALGVPAGVRFRQRVVDPAATPPADWPTGADLVLLDTPRPTDVEQVMSVVAGPLQNGKVPWLRVGGGAPASGHLPAEVARRIAGYYGNGGEANIRTLAAYLQAWRSGAGTDGLPQPQVLPATGYSTRGS
;
A
#
# COMPACT_ATOMS: atom_id res chain seq x y z
N MET A 1 -31.84 49.89 -35.46
CA MET A 1 -30.82 48.97 -36.02
C MET A 1 -29.49 49.29 -35.35
N ARG A 2 -28.68 48.26 -35.04
CA ARG A 2 -27.32 48.30 -34.43
C ARG A 2 -27.35 48.43 -32.89
N SER A 3 -26.80 47.52 -32.08
CA SER A 3 -26.03 46.30 -32.34
C SER A 3 -26.11 45.39 -31.11
N GLY A 4 -26.77 44.24 -31.23
CA GLY A 4 -26.78 43.17 -30.24
C GLY A 4 -25.46 42.38 -30.22
N TRP A 5 -24.33 43.06 -30.00
CA TRP A 5 -22.99 42.43 -30.00
C TRP A 5 -22.40 42.28 -28.59
N THR A 6 -22.89 42.99 -27.57
CA THR A 6 -22.30 42.89 -26.22
C THR A 6 -22.56 41.57 -25.48
N TRP A 7 -23.45 40.70 -25.96
CA TRP A 7 -23.78 39.43 -25.31
C TRP A 7 -22.96 38.22 -25.79
N LEU A 8 -22.10 38.36 -26.81
CA LEU A 8 -21.34 37.24 -27.38
C LEU A 8 -19.95 37.02 -26.77
N LEU A 9 -19.48 37.90 -25.87
CA LEU A 9 -18.15 37.77 -25.25
C LEU A 9 -18.16 37.24 -23.80
N LEU A 10 -19.31 37.19 -23.12
CA LEU A 10 -19.40 36.62 -21.76
C LEU A 10 -19.57 35.08 -21.74
N GLY A 11 -19.92 34.45 -22.86
CA GLY A 11 -20.12 33.00 -22.95
C GLY A 11 -18.85 32.17 -23.07
N TRP A 12 -17.68 32.80 -23.26
CA TRP A 12 -16.42 32.11 -23.59
C TRP A 12 -15.43 32.00 -22.43
N LEU A 13 -15.75 32.50 -21.23
CA LEU A 13 -14.84 32.49 -20.08
C LEU A 13 -15.14 31.41 -19.02
N MET A 14 -16.17 30.58 -19.22
CA MET A 14 -16.66 29.60 -18.21
C MET A 14 -16.49 28.14 -18.63
N LEU A 15 -15.53 27.84 -19.51
CA LEU A 15 -15.09 26.48 -19.80
C LEU A 15 -13.61 26.27 -19.44
N ALA A 16 -13.16 26.88 -18.34
CA ALA A 16 -12.00 26.38 -17.61
C ALA A 16 -12.41 25.09 -16.90
N ALA A 17 -12.55 24.01 -17.68
CA ALA A 17 -12.62 22.66 -17.18
C ALA A 17 -11.42 22.48 -16.23
N SER A 18 -11.71 22.47 -14.93
CA SER A 18 -10.72 22.15 -13.92
C SER A 18 -10.27 20.73 -14.20
N ALA A 19 -9.13 20.59 -14.88
CA ALA A 19 -8.38 19.35 -14.91
C ALA A 19 -7.97 19.07 -13.46
N ARG A 20 -8.86 18.41 -12.72
CA ARG A 20 -8.56 17.96 -11.37
C ARG A 20 -7.51 16.87 -11.55
N ALA A 21 -6.25 17.25 -11.41
CA ALA A 21 -5.15 16.29 -11.39
C ALA A 21 -5.55 15.18 -10.41
N GLU A 22 -5.58 13.94 -10.88
CA GLU A 22 -5.83 12.83 -9.98
C GLU A 22 -4.79 12.88 -8.86
N PRO A 23 -5.22 12.78 -7.59
CA PRO A 23 -4.29 12.80 -6.48
C PRO A 23 -3.25 11.71 -6.69
N GLU A 24 -1.98 12.05 -6.51
CA GLU A 24 -0.89 11.10 -6.68
C GLU A 24 -1.15 9.86 -5.82
N PRO A 25 -1.04 8.64 -6.38
CA PRO A 25 -1.36 7.46 -5.62
C PRO A 25 -0.47 7.29 -4.40
N LEU A 26 -1.01 6.71 -3.33
CA LEU A 26 -0.20 6.26 -2.19
C LEU A 26 0.66 5.08 -2.63
N ARG A 27 1.97 5.19 -2.47
CA ARG A 27 2.97 4.21 -2.90
C ARG A 27 3.36 3.32 -1.73
N VAL A 28 2.98 2.05 -1.79
CA VAL A 28 3.42 1.02 -0.85
C VAL A 28 4.48 0.15 -1.51
N GLU A 29 5.67 0.14 -0.93
CA GLU A 29 6.74 -0.76 -1.35
C GLU A 29 6.72 -2.02 -0.49
N VAL A 30 6.39 -3.15 -1.11
CA VAL A 30 6.38 -4.46 -0.48
C VAL A 30 7.74 -5.11 -0.67
N VAL A 31 8.53 -5.12 0.40
CA VAL A 31 9.84 -5.76 0.45
C VAL A 31 9.68 -7.20 0.91
N SER A 32 10.20 -8.16 0.15
CA SER A 32 10.05 -9.58 0.48
C SER A 32 11.29 -10.38 0.10
N SER A 33 11.39 -11.61 0.59
CA SER A 33 12.25 -12.63 -0.04
C SER A 33 11.63 -13.12 -1.36
N SER A 34 12.36 -13.95 -2.11
CA SER A 34 11.89 -14.59 -3.35
C SER A 34 10.78 -15.63 -3.12
N PHE A 35 10.51 -16.00 -1.87
CA PHE A 35 9.41 -16.90 -1.50
C PHE A 35 8.03 -16.26 -1.75
N VAL A 36 7.92 -14.94 -1.64
CA VAL A 36 6.67 -14.22 -1.90
C VAL A 36 6.48 -14.05 -3.40
N LEU A 37 5.52 -14.78 -3.96
CA LEU A 37 5.30 -14.83 -5.40
C LEU A 37 4.83 -13.49 -5.98
N PRO A 38 5.32 -13.07 -7.16
CA PRO A 38 4.88 -11.83 -7.81
C PRO A 38 3.38 -11.75 -8.05
N GLY A 39 2.71 -12.89 -8.28
CA GLY A 39 1.26 -12.96 -8.46
C GLY A 39 0.46 -12.50 -7.24
N ARG A 40 0.98 -12.67 -6.01
CA ARG A 40 0.36 -12.14 -4.79
C ARG A 40 0.37 -10.62 -4.81
N ILE A 41 1.51 -10.01 -5.16
CA ILE A 41 1.67 -8.55 -5.18
C ILE A 41 0.92 -7.92 -6.35
N ALA A 42 0.86 -8.60 -7.51
CA ALA A 42 0.04 -8.16 -8.64
C ALA A 42 -1.46 -8.11 -8.27
N ARG A 43 -1.96 -9.12 -7.55
CA ARG A 43 -3.34 -9.10 -7.03
C ARG A 43 -3.56 -7.96 -6.03
N LEU A 44 -2.59 -7.73 -5.15
CA LEU A 44 -2.62 -6.64 -4.18
C LEU A 44 -2.69 -5.27 -4.88
N ASP A 45 -1.86 -5.03 -5.89
CA ASP A 45 -1.89 -3.79 -6.70
C ASP A 45 -3.23 -3.63 -7.43
N ALA A 46 -3.71 -4.68 -8.10
CA ALA A 46 -4.96 -4.63 -8.86
C ALA A 46 -6.17 -4.25 -7.99
N LEU A 47 -6.21 -4.74 -6.74
CA LEU A 47 -7.27 -4.41 -5.79
C LEU A 47 -7.05 -3.07 -5.08
N GLY A 48 -5.82 -2.55 -5.05
CA GLY A 48 -5.48 -1.25 -4.46
C GLY A 48 -5.72 -0.06 -5.38
N VAL A 49 -5.52 -0.24 -6.70
CA VAL A 49 -5.64 0.81 -7.72
C VAL A 49 -6.96 1.59 -7.66
N PRO A 50 -8.14 0.98 -7.49
CA PRO A 50 -9.40 1.72 -7.42
C PRO A 50 -9.49 2.69 -6.22
N ALA A 51 -8.72 2.44 -5.17
CA ALA A 51 -8.59 3.33 -4.02
C ALA A 51 -7.33 4.22 -4.13
N GLY A 52 -6.70 4.34 -5.30
CA GLY A 52 -5.52 5.18 -5.49
C GLY A 52 -4.28 4.68 -4.73
N VAL A 53 -4.22 3.39 -4.36
CA VAL A 53 -3.04 2.80 -3.69
C VAL A 53 -2.29 1.92 -4.69
N ARG A 54 -0.98 2.09 -4.79
CA ARG A 54 -0.11 1.27 -5.63
C ARG A 54 0.80 0.43 -4.77
N PHE A 55 0.80 -0.88 -5.03
CA PHE A 55 1.69 -1.82 -4.39
C PHE A 55 2.79 -2.24 -5.38
N ARG A 56 4.03 -2.17 -4.94
CA ARG A 56 5.20 -2.54 -5.75
C ARG A 56 6.11 -3.47 -4.98
N GLN A 57 6.48 -4.58 -5.60
CA GLN A 57 7.39 -5.54 -4.97
C GLN A 57 8.84 -5.12 -5.16
N ARG A 58 9.63 -5.18 -4.08
CA ARG A 58 11.08 -5.29 -4.12
C ARG A 58 11.46 -6.63 -3.49
N VAL A 59 12.03 -7.52 -4.30
CA VAL A 59 12.64 -8.75 -3.76
C VAL A 59 14.04 -8.39 -3.27
N VAL A 60 14.35 -8.73 -2.02
CA VAL A 60 15.70 -8.53 -1.49
C VAL A 60 16.65 -9.59 -2.05
N ASP A 61 17.85 -9.14 -2.37
CA ASP A 61 19.01 -9.99 -2.58
C ASP A 61 19.98 -9.76 -1.42
N PRO A 62 20.27 -10.77 -0.57
CA PRO A 62 21.22 -10.63 0.54
C PRO A 62 22.63 -10.22 0.12
N ALA A 63 23.00 -10.43 -1.14
CA ALA A 63 24.30 -10.03 -1.68
C ALA A 63 24.32 -8.58 -2.19
N ALA A 64 23.15 -7.91 -2.24
CA ALA A 64 23.02 -6.56 -2.78
C ALA A 64 22.60 -5.55 -1.70
N THR A 65 23.14 -4.35 -1.80
CA THR A 65 22.68 -3.21 -0.99
C THR A 65 21.53 -2.50 -1.71
N PRO A 66 20.49 -2.04 -1.00
CA PRO A 66 19.50 -1.16 -1.59
C PRO A 66 20.15 0.11 -2.16
N PRO A 67 19.50 0.80 -3.12
CA PRO A 67 19.92 2.13 -3.54
C PRO A 67 20.15 3.06 -2.33
N ALA A 68 21.16 3.91 -2.39
CA ALA A 68 21.54 4.76 -1.25
C ALA A 68 20.43 5.71 -0.77
N ASP A 69 19.52 6.07 -1.68
CA ASP A 69 18.36 6.90 -1.41
C ASP A 69 17.12 6.11 -0.99
N TRP A 70 17.14 4.77 -1.05
CA TRP A 70 16.02 3.94 -0.61
C TRP A 70 15.78 4.11 0.90
N PRO A 71 14.52 4.19 1.38
CA PRO A 71 13.22 4.03 0.69
C PRO A 71 12.57 5.35 0.21
N THR A 72 13.35 6.33 -0.24
CA THR A 72 12.80 7.63 -0.71
C THR A 72 11.77 7.43 -1.81
N GLY A 73 10.60 8.08 -1.66
CA GLY A 73 9.51 8.04 -2.63
C GLY A 73 8.44 6.97 -2.37
N ALA A 74 8.62 6.11 -1.35
CA ALA A 74 7.52 5.31 -0.79
C ALA A 74 6.81 6.10 0.32
N ASP A 75 5.49 5.99 0.39
CA ASP A 75 4.69 6.51 1.50
C ASP A 75 4.65 5.51 2.67
N LEU A 76 4.81 4.22 2.37
CA LEU A 76 4.85 3.12 3.34
C LEU A 76 5.71 1.98 2.79
N VAL A 77 6.57 1.43 3.66
CA VAL A 77 7.30 0.17 3.38
C VAL A 77 6.66 -0.98 4.15
N LEU A 78 6.34 -2.06 3.45
CA LEU A 78 5.80 -3.28 4.04
C LEU A 78 6.79 -4.43 3.86
N LEU A 79 7.33 -4.94 4.95
CA LEU A 79 8.22 -6.11 4.93
C LEU A 79 7.36 -7.37 5.04
N ASP A 80 7.16 -8.07 3.92
CA ASP A 80 6.43 -9.34 3.85
C ASP A 80 7.40 -10.51 4.07
N THR A 81 7.42 -11.00 5.31
CA THR A 81 8.38 -11.98 5.80
C THR A 81 7.61 -13.19 6.36
N PRO A 82 7.04 -14.08 5.54
CA PRO A 82 6.12 -15.11 6.02
C PRO A 82 6.75 -16.12 7.00
N ARG A 83 8.06 -16.36 6.92
CA ARG A 83 8.80 -17.28 7.78
C ARG A 83 9.90 -16.56 8.57
N PRO A 84 10.35 -17.09 9.72
CA PRO A 84 11.46 -16.49 10.49
C PRO A 84 12.73 -16.26 9.67
N THR A 85 13.12 -17.21 8.81
CA THR A 85 14.28 -17.03 7.91
C THR A 85 14.10 -15.88 6.93
N ASP A 86 12.86 -15.59 6.48
CA ASP A 86 12.59 -14.42 5.62
C ASP A 86 12.78 -13.11 6.41
N VAL A 87 12.51 -13.11 7.73
CA VAL A 87 12.78 -11.94 8.60
C VAL A 87 14.27 -11.65 8.63
N GLU A 88 15.09 -12.66 8.93
CA GLU A 88 16.55 -12.52 8.98
C GLU A 88 17.10 -12.02 7.64
N GLN A 89 16.65 -12.63 6.54
CA GLN A 89 17.08 -12.28 5.19
C GLN A 89 16.71 -10.85 4.79
N VAL A 90 15.47 -10.42 5.06
CA VAL A 90 15.04 -9.05 4.71
C VAL A 90 15.70 -8.03 5.62
N MET A 91 15.73 -8.26 6.93
CA MET A 91 16.22 -7.29 7.90
C MET A 91 17.74 -7.07 7.79
N SER A 92 18.53 -8.06 7.40
CA SER A 92 19.97 -7.87 7.16
C SER A 92 20.27 -6.85 6.06
N VAL A 93 19.34 -6.68 5.12
CA VAL A 93 19.46 -5.76 3.98
C VAL A 93 18.86 -4.39 4.30
N VAL A 94 17.69 -4.33 4.94
CA VAL A 94 16.91 -3.08 5.04
C VAL A 94 16.96 -2.38 6.39
N ALA A 95 17.47 -3.02 7.46
CA ALA A 95 17.42 -2.45 8.81
C ALA A 95 18.10 -1.07 8.90
N GLY A 96 19.33 -0.94 8.37
CA GLY A 96 20.08 0.31 8.39
C GLY A 96 19.34 1.46 7.68
N PRO A 97 18.99 1.31 6.39
CA PRO A 97 18.23 2.34 5.67
C PRO A 97 16.91 2.72 6.34
N LEU A 98 16.15 1.74 6.89
CA LEU A 98 14.89 2.02 7.59
C LEU A 98 15.09 2.78 8.90
N GLN A 99 16.16 2.51 9.65
CA GLN A 99 16.45 3.21 10.91
C GLN A 99 16.93 4.65 10.68
N ASN A 100 17.62 4.90 9.58
CA ASN A 100 18.13 6.23 9.22
C ASN A 100 17.06 7.09 8.51
N GLY A 101 16.02 6.46 7.97
CA GLY A 101 14.94 7.11 7.26
C GLY A 101 13.84 7.66 8.16
N LYS A 102 12.80 8.22 7.53
CA LYS A 102 11.55 8.64 8.19
C LYS A 102 10.31 7.97 7.59
N VAL A 103 10.50 7.14 6.57
CA VAL A 103 9.40 6.48 5.89
C VAL A 103 8.75 5.48 6.85
N PRO A 104 7.43 5.56 7.06
CA PRO A 104 6.67 4.57 7.82
C PRO A 104 6.95 3.16 7.32
N TRP A 105 7.18 2.23 8.23
CA TRP A 105 7.39 0.83 7.86
C TRP A 105 6.78 -0.15 8.84
N LEU A 106 6.35 -1.30 8.31
CA LEU A 106 5.77 -2.41 9.07
C LEU A 106 6.29 -3.74 8.52
N ARG A 107 6.67 -4.65 9.43
CA ARG A 107 6.97 -6.04 9.13
C ARG A 107 5.79 -6.94 9.51
N VAL A 108 5.38 -7.80 8.59
CA VAL A 108 4.29 -8.76 8.77
C VAL A 108 4.78 -10.17 8.48
N GLY A 109 4.42 -11.11 9.36
CA GLY A 109 4.82 -12.51 9.27
C GLY A 109 6.15 -12.83 9.98
N GLY A 110 6.45 -14.13 10.08
CA GLY A 110 7.77 -14.62 10.52
C GLY A 110 8.10 -14.34 11.99
N GLY A 111 7.11 -13.92 12.78
CA GLY A 111 7.25 -13.59 14.19
C GLY A 111 6.29 -12.46 14.59
N ALA A 112 6.53 -11.86 15.76
CA ALA A 112 5.79 -10.67 16.19
C ALA A 112 5.97 -9.54 15.16
N PRO A 113 4.91 -8.76 14.84
CA PRO A 113 5.04 -7.58 13.99
C PRO A 113 6.05 -6.58 14.58
N ALA A 114 6.78 -5.91 13.70
CA ALA A 114 7.65 -4.80 14.06
C ALA A 114 7.32 -3.60 13.17
N SER A 115 7.46 -2.39 13.68
CA SER A 115 7.16 -1.17 12.93
C SER A 115 8.04 -0.01 13.36
N GLY A 116 8.22 0.96 12.46
CA GLY A 116 8.82 2.26 12.76
C GLY A 116 8.05 3.38 12.08
N HIS A 117 8.05 4.56 12.69
CA HIS A 117 7.34 5.76 12.21
C HIS A 117 5.84 5.54 11.93
N LEU A 118 5.23 4.55 12.61
CA LEU A 118 3.80 4.25 12.55
C LEU A 118 3.21 4.23 13.97
N PRO A 119 2.03 4.85 14.20
CA PRO A 119 1.28 4.62 15.42
C PRO A 119 0.93 3.14 15.58
N ALA A 120 1.00 2.63 16.81
CA ALA A 120 0.82 1.20 17.07
C ALA A 120 -0.53 0.64 16.60
N GLU A 121 -1.61 1.41 16.73
CA GLU A 121 -2.94 1.00 16.24
C GLU A 121 -2.97 0.91 14.71
N VAL A 122 -2.34 1.87 14.01
CA VAL A 122 -2.24 1.85 12.55
C VAL A 122 -1.46 0.63 12.08
N ALA A 123 -0.33 0.33 12.72
CA ALA A 123 0.47 -0.85 12.43
C ALA A 123 -0.33 -2.15 12.63
N ARG A 124 -1.13 -2.26 13.70
CA ARG A 124 -2.00 -3.43 13.95
C ARG A 124 -3.06 -3.62 12.87
N ARG A 125 -3.77 -2.56 12.48
CA ARG A 125 -4.83 -2.67 11.45
C ARG A 125 -4.24 -3.05 10.10
N ILE A 126 -3.13 -2.42 9.69
CA ILE A 126 -2.41 -2.79 8.46
C ILE A 126 -1.96 -4.26 8.52
N ALA A 127 -1.34 -4.69 9.62
CA ALA A 127 -0.88 -6.06 9.80
C ALA A 127 -2.04 -7.07 9.71
N GLY A 128 -3.19 -6.74 10.29
CA GLY A 128 -4.39 -7.57 10.21
C GLY A 128 -4.90 -7.72 8.79
N TYR A 129 -5.14 -6.61 8.07
CA TYR A 129 -5.67 -6.71 6.71
C TYR A 129 -4.69 -7.40 5.77
N TYR A 130 -3.41 -7.06 5.86
CA TYR A 130 -2.39 -7.64 4.99
C TYR A 130 -2.12 -9.11 5.32
N GLY A 131 -1.96 -9.42 6.60
CA GLY A 131 -1.58 -10.75 7.09
C GLY A 131 -2.68 -11.79 6.91
N ASN A 132 -3.93 -11.42 7.17
CA ASN A 132 -5.06 -12.34 6.98
C ASN A 132 -5.37 -12.59 5.50
N GLY A 133 -4.99 -11.65 4.62
CA GLY A 133 -5.20 -11.75 3.17
C GLY A 133 -6.68 -11.79 2.78
N GLY A 134 -6.95 -12.18 1.54
CA GLY A 134 -8.32 -12.17 1.00
C GLY A 134 -8.73 -10.83 0.42
N GLU A 135 -9.63 -10.87 -0.56
CA GLU A 135 -10.00 -9.69 -1.34
C GLU A 135 -10.67 -8.59 -0.50
N ALA A 136 -11.56 -8.97 0.43
CA ALA A 136 -12.23 -8.02 1.31
C ALA A 136 -11.24 -7.25 2.20
N ASN A 137 -10.25 -7.94 2.76
CA ASN A 137 -9.21 -7.30 3.55
C ASN A 137 -8.29 -6.43 2.68
N ILE A 138 -7.93 -6.88 1.47
CA ILE A 138 -7.06 -6.10 0.58
C ILE A 138 -7.76 -4.80 0.14
N ARG A 139 -9.04 -4.86 -0.24
CA ARG A 139 -9.81 -3.65 -0.60
C ARG A 139 -9.92 -2.71 0.60
N THR A 140 -10.20 -3.26 1.78
CA THR A 140 -10.27 -2.46 3.01
C THR A 140 -8.91 -1.88 3.40
N LEU A 141 -7.81 -2.61 3.20
CA LEU A 141 -6.45 -2.13 3.40
C LEU A 141 -6.19 -0.89 2.54
N ALA A 142 -6.53 -0.94 1.26
CA ALA A 142 -6.31 0.19 0.37
C ALA A 142 -7.13 1.43 0.79
N ALA A 143 -8.41 1.24 1.12
CA ALA A 143 -9.26 2.32 1.65
C ALA A 143 -8.72 2.88 2.98
N TYR A 144 -8.25 2.00 3.86
CA TYR A 144 -7.66 2.35 5.14
C TYR A 144 -6.39 3.19 4.98
N LEU A 145 -5.49 2.80 4.07
CA LEU A 145 -4.25 3.53 3.79
C LEU A 145 -4.53 4.93 3.26
N GLN A 146 -5.53 5.11 2.38
CA GLN A 146 -5.93 6.44 1.93
C GLN A 146 -6.52 7.30 3.05
N ALA A 147 -7.41 6.72 3.85
CA ALA A 147 -8.02 7.44 4.97
C ALA A 147 -6.94 7.90 5.95
N TRP A 148 -6.01 7.00 6.30
CA TRP A 148 -4.86 7.32 7.14
C TRP A 148 -3.97 8.43 6.55
N ARG A 149 -3.61 8.35 5.26
CA ARG A 149 -2.79 9.38 4.58
C ARG A 149 -3.46 10.76 4.58
N SER A 150 -4.76 10.80 4.34
CA SER A 150 -5.52 12.05 4.28
C SER A 150 -5.91 12.62 5.65
N GLY A 151 -5.61 11.89 6.74
CA GLY A 151 -6.06 12.24 8.08
C GLY A 151 -7.57 12.06 8.27
N ALA A 152 -8.25 11.38 7.35
CA ALA A 152 -9.65 11.04 7.49
C ALA A 152 -9.84 9.95 8.56
N GLY A 153 -10.97 9.99 9.25
CA GLY A 153 -11.31 8.99 10.27
C GLY A 153 -11.36 7.57 9.67
N THR A 154 -10.83 6.60 10.41
CA THR A 154 -10.79 5.18 9.97
C THR A 154 -11.80 4.28 10.70
N ASP A 155 -12.58 4.84 11.61
CA ASP A 155 -13.44 4.08 12.54
C ASP A 155 -14.62 3.41 11.85
N GLY A 156 -15.08 3.95 10.72
CA GLY A 156 -16.14 3.37 9.90
C GLY A 156 -15.69 2.20 9.00
N LEU A 157 -14.39 1.91 8.93
CA LEU A 157 -13.88 0.82 8.10
C LEU A 157 -13.99 -0.52 8.84
N PRO A 158 -14.44 -1.61 8.17
CA PRO A 158 -14.56 -2.94 8.78
C PRO A 158 -13.24 -3.40 9.38
N GLN A 159 -13.25 -4.04 10.55
CA GLN A 159 -12.03 -4.62 11.12
C GLN A 159 -11.44 -5.74 10.23
N PRO A 160 -10.12 -6.02 10.32
CA PRO A 160 -9.51 -7.12 9.59
C PRO A 160 -10.20 -8.46 9.85
N GLN A 161 -10.61 -9.13 8.77
CA GLN A 161 -11.29 -10.42 8.84
C GLN A 161 -10.27 -11.55 8.84
N VAL A 162 -10.40 -12.53 9.74
CA VAL A 162 -9.56 -13.74 9.68
C VAL A 162 -10.19 -14.69 8.66
N LEU A 163 -9.45 -15.06 7.62
CA LEU A 163 -9.92 -16.08 6.69
C LEU A 163 -9.91 -17.45 7.38
N PRO A 164 -10.96 -18.27 7.22
CA PRO A 164 -10.96 -19.62 7.74
C PRO A 164 -9.81 -20.44 7.13
N ALA A 165 -9.19 -21.30 7.93
CA ALA A 165 -8.02 -22.08 7.55
C ALA A 165 -8.28 -23.17 6.48
N THR A 166 -9.47 -23.20 5.85
CA THR A 166 -9.94 -24.32 5.02
C THR A 166 -10.20 -23.92 3.57
N GLY A 167 -9.34 -24.44 2.69
CA GLY A 167 -9.70 -24.81 1.32
C GLY A 167 -9.27 -26.26 1.12
N TYR A 168 -10.14 -27.22 1.42
CA TYR A 168 -9.89 -28.60 1.02
C TYR A 168 -9.78 -28.61 -0.51
N SER A 169 -8.62 -29.00 -1.03
CA SER A 169 -8.54 -29.48 -2.40
C SER A 169 -9.32 -30.79 -2.46
N THR A 170 -10.61 -30.74 -2.77
CA THR A 170 -11.27 -31.93 -3.30
C THR A 170 -10.70 -32.15 -4.70
N ARG A 171 -9.56 -32.84 -4.74
CA ARG A 171 -9.14 -33.62 -5.90
C ARG A 171 -10.27 -34.64 -6.11
N GLY A 172 -10.87 -34.61 -7.30
CA GLY A 172 -12.06 -35.38 -7.60
C GLY A 172 -11.90 -36.89 -7.43
N SER A 173 -13.04 -37.52 -7.22
CA SER A 173 -13.45 -38.80 -7.80
C SER A 173 -14.97 -38.78 -7.87
#